data_AF-A0A483HXH4-F1
#
_entry.id   AF-A0A483HXH4-F1
#
_cell.length_a   1.000
_cell.length_b   1.000
_cell.length_c   1.000
_cell.angle_alpha   90.00
_cell.angle_beta   90.00
_cell.angle_gamma   90.00
#
_symmetry.space_group_name_H-M   'P 1'
#
loop_
_entity.id
_entity.type
_entity.pdbx_description
1 polymer ?
#
loop_
_entity_poly.entity_id
_entity_poly.type
_entity_poly.pdbx_seq_one_letter_code
_entity_poly.pdbx_strand_id
1 'polypeptide(L)'
;MDLCNFKFITEDAIIRRRYWIDEIVKLSGHFVNDSSRVENEIIDEVKKSGSQALLDHLRLCTAIPESYDHDSSEEKLYSKYTDALISECFKYLGLNSIVLTERADAADVEVVCDSYSFVADA
;
A
#
# COMPACT_ATOMS: atom_id res chain seq x y z
N MET A 1 9.48 -31.58 1.85
CA MET A 1 9.69 -30.26 2.49
C MET A 1 8.49 -30.07 3.40
N ASP A 2 8.67 -30.16 4.72
CA ASP A 2 7.56 -30.01 5.67
C ASP A 2 7.08 -28.56 5.65
N LEU A 3 5.86 -28.36 5.15
CA LEU A 3 5.22 -27.03 5.05
C LEU A 3 4.56 -26.59 6.37
N CYS A 4 4.69 -27.38 7.45
CA CYS A 4 3.90 -27.25 8.67
C CYS A 4 4.36 -26.18 9.67
N ASN A 5 5.32 -25.30 9.36
CA ASN A 5 5.75 -24.29 10.34
C ASN A 5 6.20 -22.93 9.76
N PHE A 6 5.63 -22.49 8.64
CA PHE A 6 5.83 -21.11 8.20
C PHE A 6 4.83 -20.18 8.90
N LYS A 7 5.28 -19.51 9.97
CA LYS A 7 4.55 -18.37 10.53
C LYS A 7 4.76 -17.18 9.60
N PHE A 8 3.91 -17.04 8.59
CA PHE A 8 4.02 -15.98 7.57
C PHE A 8 3.73 -14.57 8.11
N ILE A 9 3.01 -14.48 9.23
CA ILE A 9 2.75 -13.22 9.93
C ILE A 9 3.64 -13.20 11.18
N THR A 10 4.68 -12.36 11.15
CA THR A 10 5.59 -12.14 12.27
C THR A 10 5.02 -11.11 13.24
N GLU A 11 5.60 -11.01 14.45
CA GLU A 11 5.22 -9.94 15.38
C GLU A 11 5.57 -8.55 14.81
N ASP A 12 6.68 -8.45 14.06
CA ASP A 12 7.07 -7.21 13.37
C ASP A 12 6.04 -6.80 12.33
N ALA A 13 5.45 -7.75 11.59
CA ALA A 13 4.37 -7.46 10.64
C ALA A 13 3.12 -6.92 11.36
N ILE A 14 2.77 -7.48 12.53
CA ILE A 14 1.65 -7.00 13.35
C ILE A 14 1.93 -5.59 13.88
N ILE A 15 3.15 -5.33 14.36
CA ILE A 15 3.58 -4.00 14.84
C ILE A 15 3.52 -2.98 13.69
N ARG A 16 4.08 -3.32 12.53
CA ARG A 16 4.03 -2.47 11.32
C ARG A 16 2.60 -2.17 10.93
N ARG A 17 1.72 -3.19 10.89
CA ARG A 17 0.31 -3.00 10.57
C ARG A 17 -0.36 -2.01 11.51
N ARG A 18 -0.18 -2.16 12.83
CA ARG A 18 -0.75 -1.23 13.84
C ARG A 18 -0.24 0.18 13.65
N TYR A 19 1.07 0.35 13.46
CA TYR A 19 1.65 1.66 13.18
C TYR A 19 0.96 2.33 11.99
N TRP A 20 0.78 1.61 10.88
CA TRP A 20 0.16 2.17 9.68
C TRP A 20 -1.33 2.46 9.83
N ILE A 21 -2.06 1.69 10.65
CA ILE A 21 -3.45 2.04 11.03
C ILE A 21 -3.47 3.42 11.69
N ASP A 22 -2.55 3.64 12.64
CA ASP A 22 -2.48 4.88 13.42
C ASP A 22 -1.84 6.04 12.63
N GLU A 23 -1.00 5.75 11.64
CA GLU A 23 -0.31 6.76 10.83
C GLU A 23 -1.21 7.33 9.73
N ILE A 24 -2.05 6.49 9.12
CA ILE A 24 -3.00 6.91 8.09
C ILE A 24 -4.02 7.91 8.65
N VAL A 25 -4.44 7.76 9.91
CA VAL A 25 -5.40 8.69 10.53
C VAL A 25 -4.80 10.07 10.89
N LYS A 26 -3.49 10.27 10.74
CA LYS A 26 -2.85 11.58 10.94
C LYS A 26 -3.08 12.49 9.73
N LEU A 27 -4.32 12.94 9.59
CA LEU A 27 -4.77 13.79 8.49
C LEU A 27 -4.35 15.24 8.71
N SER A 28 -3.81 15.88 7.66
CA SER A 28 -3.63 17.33 7.62
C SER A 28 -4.94 18.08 7.33
N GLY A 29 -5.98 17.35 6.93
CA GLY A 29 -7.25 17.90 6.44
C GLY A 29 -7.24 18.18 4.93
N HIS A 30 -6.13 17.88 4.24
CA HIS A 30 -5.97 18.06 2.81
C HIS A 30 -5.67 16.72 2.14
N PHE A 31 -6.72 16.02 1.70
CA PHE A 31 -6.63 14.65 1.19
C PHE A 31 -5.52 14.43 0.14
N VAL A 32 -5.33 15.35 -0.80
CA VAL A 32 -4.29 15.21 -1.85
C VAL A 32 -2.90 15.18 -1.22
N ASN A 33 -2.63 16.09 -0.29
CA ASN A 33 -1.36 16.14 0.43
C ASN A 33 -1.18 14.90 1.30
N ASP A 34 -2.25 14.46 1.96
CA ASP A 34 -2.24 13.26 2.80
C ASP A 34 -1.96 11.99 1.96
N SER A 35 -2.53 11.89 0.75
CA SER A 35 -2.28 10.79 -0.19
C SER A 35 -0.82 10.75 -0.63
N SER A 36 -0.28 11.90 -1.06
CA SER A 36 1.12 12.00 -1.45
C SER A 36 2.07 11.74 -0.28
N ARG A 37 1.69 12.13 0.95
CA ARG A 37 2.46 11.81 2.16
C ARG A 37 2.53 10.30 2.38
N VAL A 38 1.39 9.63 2.38
CA VAL A 38 1.29 8.17 2.56
C VAL A 38 2.12 7.43 1.53
N GLU A 39 2.02 7.79 0.25
CA GLU A 39 2.82 7.17 -0.83
C GLU A 39 4.33 7.31 -0.56
N ASN A 40 4.80 8.52 -0.24
CA ASN A 40 6.21 8.77 0.05
C ASN A 40 6.71 8.00 1.28
N GLU A 41 5.89 7.89 2.32
CA GLU A 41 6.25 7.15 3.54
C GLU A 41 6.40 5.65 3.28
N ILE A 42 5.54 5.03 2.45
CA ILE A 42 5.69 3.62 2.04
C ILE A 42 6.98 3.45 1.25
N ILE A 43 7.22 4.32 0.26
CA ILE A 43 8.43 4.30 -0.58
C ILE A 43 9.68 4.35 0.31
N ASP A 44 9.70 5.26 1.28
CA ASP A 44 10.83 5.42 2.19
C ASP A 44 11.00 4.22 3.13
N GLU A 45 9.90 3.65 3.63
CA GLU A 45 9.95 2.46 4.48
C GLU A 45 10.46 1.24 3.72
N VAL A 46 9.99 1.01 2.49
CA VAL A 46 10.44 -0.09 1.62
C VAL A 46 11.90 0.09 1.24
N LYS A 47 12.35 1.32 0.93
CA LYS A 47 13.78 1.62 0.69
C LYS A 47 14.65 1.33 1.92
N LYS A 48 14.17 1.62 3.13
CA LYS A 48 14.92 1.42 4.38
C LYS A 48 14.92 -0.03 4.86
N SER A 49 13.78 -0.71 4.76
CA SER A 49 13.53 -2.01 5.38
C SER A 49 13.57 -3.18 4.39
N GLY A 50 13.67 -2.87 3.09
CA GLY A 50 13.70 -3.85 2.01
C GLY A 50 12.37 -4.56 1.79
N SER A 51 12.45 -5.67 1.07
CA SER A 51 11.28 -6.46 0.63
C SER A 51 10.47 -7.10 1.74
N GLN A 52 11.05 -7.25 2.93
CA GLN A 52 10.31 -7.78 4.07
C GLN A 52 9.19 -6.83 4.51
N ALA A 53 9.42 -5.51 4.51
CA ALA A 53 8.37 -4.55 4.83
C ALA A 53 7.21 -4.60 3.81
N LEU A 54 7.54 -4.72 2.53
CA LEU A 54 6.55 -4.88 1.46
C LEU A 54 5.70 -6.16 1.66
N LEU A 55 6.34 -7.28 2.01
CA LEU A 55 5.64 -8.53 2.32
C LEU A 55 4.77 -8.43 3.58
N ASP A 56 5.24 -7.75 4.62
CA ASP A 56 4.48 -7.54 5.86
C ASP A 56 3.17 -6.79 5.56
N HIS A 57 3.29 -5.72 4.77
CA HIS A 57 2.15 -4.93 4.30
C HIS A 57 1.18 -5.76 3.46
N LEU A 58 1.66 -6.39 2.39
CA LEU A 58 0.83 -7.18 1.47
C LEU A 58 0.01 -8.28 2.17
N ARG A 59 0.57 -8.87 3.23
CA ARG A 59 -0.11 -9.93 3.99
C ARG A 59 -1.28 -9.42 4.84
N LEU A 60 -1.31 -8.12 5.15
CA LEU A 60 -2.21 -7.55 6.16
C LEU A 60 -3.02 -6.35 5.65
N CYS A 61 -2.75 -5.84 4.45
CA CYS A 61 -3.38 -4.63 3.93
C CYS A 61 -4.81 -4.83 3.43
N THR A 62 -5.22 -6.05 3.08
CA THR A 62 -6.51 -6.32 2.43
C THR A 62 -7.72 -6.18 3.37
N ALA A 63 -7.49 -6.12 4.69
CA ALA A 63 -8.54 -5.90 5.68
C ALA A 63 -8.50 -4.45 6.15
N ILE A 64 -9.45 -3.64 5.66
CA ILE A 64 -9.67 -2.27 6.13
C ILE A 64 -9.99 -2.32 7.65
N PRO A 65 -9.37 -1.45 8.47
CA PRO A 65 -9.67 -1.39 9.89
C PRO A 65 -11.13 -1.06 10.18
N GLU A 66 -11.79 -1.86 11.01
CA GLU A 66 -13.17 -1.59 11.48
C GLU A 66 -13.28 -0.31 12.30
N SER A 67 -12.16 0.25 12.76
CA SER A 67 -12.10 1.55 13.45
C SER A 67 -12.31 2.74 12.52
N TYR A 68 -12.25 2.55 11.19
CA TYR A 68 -12.52 3.61 10.23
C TYR A 68 -14.01 3.65 9.93
N ASP A 69 -14.62 4.82 10.09
CA ASP A 69 -16.03 5.01 9.73
C ASP A 69 -16.22 4.82 8.22
N HIS A 70 -17.40 4.33 7.84
CA HIS A 70 -17.73 4.15 6.42
C HIS A 70 -17.76 5.49 5.68
N ASP A 71 -17.15 5.53 4.49
CA ASP A 71 -16.94 6.70 3.63
C ASP A 71 -16.04 7.80 4.26
N SER A 72 -15.31 7.47 5.32
CA SER A 72 -14.42 8.40 6.02
C SER A 72 -13.19 8.78 5.18
N SER A 73 -12.51 9.84 5.58
CA SER A 73 -11.25 10.26 4.91
C SER A 73 -10.15 9.23 5.16
N GLU A 74 -10.19 8.59 6.32
CA GLU A 74 -9.32 7.52 6.79
C GLU A 74 -9.48 6.28 5.92
N GLU A 75 -10.72 5.83 5.66
CA GLU A 75 -11.00 4.70 4.76
C GLU A 75 -10.50 5.00 3.34
N LYS A 76 -10.81 6.19 2.80
CA LYS A 76 -10.36 6.61 1.46
C LYS A 76 -8.84 6.70 1.36
N LEU A 77 -8.18 7.18 2.40
CA LEU A 77 -6.73 7.29 2.44
C LEU A 77 -6.08 5.90 2.61
N TYR A 78 -6.75 4.98 3.30
CA TYR A 78 -6.35 3.58 3.38
C TYR A 78 -6.38 2.90 2.01
N SER A 79 -7.38 3.18 1.17
CA SER A 79 -7.36 2.75 -0.23
C SER A 79 -6.17 3.36 -1.01
N LYS A 80 -5.85 4.64 -0.81
CA LYS A 80 -4.65 5.22 -1.46
C LYS A 80 -3.33 4.64 -0.97
N TYR A 81 -3.29 4.17 0.27
CA TYR A 81 -2.19 3.37 0.78
C TYR A 81 -2.05 2.03 0.02
N THR A 82 -3.14 1.33 -0.31
CA THR A 82 -3.07 0.06 -1.07
C THR A 82 -2.65 0.27 -2.53
N ASP A 83 -3.07 1.36 -3.16
CA ASP A 83 -2.64 1.73 -4.52
C ASP A 83 -1.11 1.94 -4.57
N ALA A 84 -0.59 2.73 -3.63
CA ALA A 84 0.84 2.95 -3.50
C ALA A 84 1.60 1.65 -3.22
N LEU A 85 1.06 0.78 -2.36
CA LEU A 85 1.66 -0.51 -2.05
C LEU A 85 1.79 -1.40 -3.28
N ILE A 86 0.72 -1.55 -4.07
CA ILE A 86 0.75 -2.42 -5.24
C ILE A 86 1.66 -1.86 -6.33
N SER A 87 1.74 -0.52 -6.46
CA SER A 87 2.73 0.12 -7.34
C SER A 87 4.17 -0.20 -6.92
N GLU A 88 4.49 -0.12 -5.62
CA GLU A 88 5.81 -0.51 -5.10
C GLU A 88 6.09 -2.00 -5.30
N CYS A 89 5.07 -2.86 -5.28
CA CYS A 89 5.23 -4.27 -5.62
C CYS A 89 5.65 -4.48 -7.07
N PHE A 90 5.01 -3.80 -8.02
CA PHE A 90 5.41 -3.87 -9.42
C PHE A 90 6.81 -3.32 -9.64
N LYS A 91 7.19 -2.22 -8.98
CA LYS A 91 8.56 -1.69 -9.02
C LYS A 91 9.56 -2.68 -8.44
N TYR A 92 9.23 -3.35 -7.34
CA TYR A 92 10.07 -4.38 -6.74
C TYR A 92 10.27 -5.60 -7.67
N LEU A 93 9.27 -5.92 -8.49
CA LEU A 93 9.36 -6.93 -9.55
C LEU A 93 10.16 -6.47 -10.78
N GLY A 94 10.68 -5.24 -10.78
CA GLY A 94 11.47 -4.66 -11.87
C GLY A 94 10.64 -4.01 -12.98
N LEU A 95 9.36 -3.70 -12.72
CA LEU A 95 8.47 -3.04 -13.69
C LEU A 95 8.44 -1.53 -13.45
N ASN A 96 8.13 -0.75 -14.48
CA ASN A 96 7.85 0.68 -14.29
C ASN A 96 6.38 0.83 -13.91
N SER A 97 6.09 1.40 -12.74
CA SER A 97 4.72 1.57 -12.25
C SER A 97 4.54 2.96 -11.64
N ILE A 98 3.34 3.51 -11.79
CA ILE A 98 2.90 4.78 -11.19
C ILE A 98 1.50 4.64 -10.61
N VAL A 99 1.22 5.35 -9.52
CA VAL A 99 -0.14 5.55 -9.01
C VAL A 99 -0.80 6.68 -9.82
N LEU A 100 -2.01 6.44 -10.29
CA LEU A 100 -2.80 7.42 -11.03
C LEU A 100 -3.53 8.35 -10.04
N THR A 101 -3.44 9.66 -10.29
CA THR A 101 -4.05 10.68 -9.42
C THR A 101 -5.45 11.11 -9.86
N GLU A 102 -5.86 10.66 -11.04
CA GLU A 102 -7.18 10.88 -11.61
C GLU A 102 -8.25 10.16 -10.78
N ARG A 103 -9.47 10.70 -10.76
CA ARG A 103 -10.60 10.12 -10.03
C ARG A 103 -11.77 9.88 -10.96
N ALA A 104 -12.44 8.76 -10.75
CA ALA A 104 -13.58 8.25 -11.51
C ALA A 104 -13.22 7.84 -12.95
N ASP A 105 -13.67 6.65 -13.37
CA ASP A 105 -13.43 6.09 -14.71
C ASP A 105 -11.94 5.92 -15.06
N ALA A 106 -11.09 5.74 -14.04
CA ALA A 106 -9.66 5.51 -14.15
C ALA A 106 -9.25 4.38 -13.19
N ALA A 107 -8.22 3.62 -13.56
CA ALA A 107 -7.61 2.62 -12.68
C ALA A 107 -6.75 3.29 -11.59
N ASP A 108 -6.34 2.54 -10.57
CA ASP A 108 -5.48 3.08 -9.52
C ASP A 108 -4.00 3.13 -9.92
N VAL A 109 -3.53 2.13 -10.67
CA VAL A 109 -2.11 1.97 -11.00
C VAL A 109 -1.92 1.63 -12.48
N GLU A 110 -0.98 2.32 -13.12
CA GLU A 110 -0.49 1.97 -14.46
C GLU A 110 0.88 1.29 -14.34
N VAL A 111 1.10 0.27 -15.19
CA VAL A 111 2.37 -0.44 -15.29
C VAL A 111 2.79 -0.58 -16.75
N VAL A 112 4.02 -0.21 -17.05
CA VAL A 112 4.60 -0.23 -18.39
C VAL A 112 5.90 -1.03 -18.41
N CYS A 113 5.98 -1.93 -19.38
CA CYS A 113 7.15 -2.76 -19.68
C CYS A 113 7.51 -2.59 -21.17
N ASP A 114 8.65 -3.12 -21.59
CA ASP A 114 9.12 -2.99 -22.98
C ASP A 114 8.18 -3.64 -24.01
N SER A 115 7.42 -4.67 -23.62
CA SER A 115 6.60 -5.48 -24.53
C SER A 115 5.10 -5.48 -24.23
N TYR A 116 4.69 -4.97 -23.07
CA TYR A 116 3.29 -4.91 -22.66
C TYR A 116 3.08 -3.82 -21.61
N SER A 117 1.82 -3.42 -21.46
CA SER A 117 1.36 -2.59 -20.36
C SER A 117 0.06 -3.17 -19.79
N PHE A 118 -0.23 -2.81 -18.55
CA PHE A 118 -1.48 -3.16 -17.90
C PHE A 118 -1.83 -2.12 -16.83
N VAL A 119 -3.08 -2.19 -16.37
CA VAL A 119 -3.58 -1.40 -15.24
C VAL A 119 -3.95 -2.35 -14.10
N ALA A 120 -3.90 -1.84 -12.87
CA ALA A 120 -4.29 -2.55 -11.66
C ALA A 120 -5.20 -1.67 -10.77
N ASP A 121 -6.03 -2.34 -10.00
CA ASP A 121 -7.01 -1.81 -9.05
C ASP A 121 -6.83 -2.61 -7.76
N ALA A 122 -6.75 -1.94 -6.61
CA ALA A 122 -6.20 -2.49 -5.36
C ALA A 122 -7.25 -2.87 -4.32
#